data_AF-A0A8H6AS87-F1
#
_entry.id   AF-A0A8H6AS87-F1
#
_cell.length_a   1.000
_cell.length_b   1.000
_cell.length_c   1.000
_cell.angle_alpha   90.00
_cell.angle_beta   90.00
_cell.angle_gamma   90.00
#
_symmetry.space_group_name_H-M   'P 1'
#
loop_
_entity.id
_entity.type
_entity.pdbx_description
1 polymer ?
#
loop_
_entity_poly.entity_id
_entity_poly.type
_entity_poly.pdbx_seq_one_letter_code
_entity_poly.pdbx_strand_id
1 'polypeptide(L)'
;MKLTAYIRIYFYLPSFLARGIETNTENRSLQWRNGIKKRKHNEDPTPAQQELPSPIIFLARSVKADTRFTVFKQEFHLHSSGLKHHSDHFRKVLDSADKKPAPAYALFKYDYRSVIDEDGSWALMPASDMTLVDGLEEEIEAVRKLLCAIHSKNYRIETADELKRLTRLADYYCALPVVSATLTGALFKCRIFKGLLATYNALTGEHDDECVSLLLLARKLRHGVLFKEFLIHTVGRWDSLPDLEKEVVKDDQQLYKLVQTKLILLCKIVAKTQGALLMALCDGQGELYKIFECNYSSLLIGRRISMYRALYNEHVFGSFSDEETKEELSDLISSLLKNNLALDCTGKDSGGENVFENTFLCSEMEGDELPWDLEGMDW
;
A
#
# COMPACT_ATOMS: atom_id res chain seq x y z
N MET A 1 -22.61 1.25 51.21
CA MET A 1 -21.19 1.67 51.16
C MET A 1 -21.01 2.47 49.86
N LYS A 2 -21.01 3.81 49.94
CA LYS A 2 -20.97 4.69 48.76
C LYS A 2 -19.53 4.80 48.28
N LEU A 3 -19.19 4.11 47.20
CA LEU A 3 -17.91 4.29 46.53
C LEU A 3 -18.03 5.52 45.60
N THR A 4 -17.68 6.68 46.13
CA THR A 4 -17.44 7.90 45.35
C THR A 4 -16.09 7.74 44.64
N ALA A 5 -16.00 6.82 43.68
CA ALA A 5 -14.84 6.70 42.81
C ALA A 5 -14.95 7.78 41.72
N TYR A 6 -13.93 8.61 41.62
CA TYR A 6 -13.75 9.61 40.57
C TYR A 6 -13.64 8.90 39.21
N ILE A 7 -14.79 8.68 38.57
CA ILE A 7 -14.86 8.21 37.18
C ILE A 7 -14.48 9.42 36.30
N ARG A 8 -13.21 9.49 35.87
CA ARG A 8 -12.83 10.34 34.73
C ARG A 8 -13.10 9.54 33.45
N ILE A 9 -14.36 9.52 33.00
CA ILE A 9 -14.67 9.15 31.62
C ILE A 9 -14.28 10.35 30.74
N TYR A 10 -13.24 10.17 29.94
CA TYR A 10 -12.91 11.11 28.88
C TYR A 10 -13.88 10.90 27.73
N PHE A 11 -14.96 11.68 27.72
CA PHE A 11 -15.83 11.81 26.56
C PHE A 11 -15.04 12.45 25.42
N TYR A 12 -15.05 11.82 24.26
CA TYR A 12 -14.52 12.41 23.04
C TYR A 12 -15.50 13.50 22.57
N LEU A 13 -15.19 14.76 22.92
CA LEU A 13 -15.69 15.91 22.18
C LEU A 13 -14.66 16.23 21.10
N PRO A 14 -15.01 16.21 19.80
CA PRO A 14 -14.07 16.57 18.75
C PRO A 14 -13.69 18.04 18.91
N SER A 15 -12.47 18.30 19.41
CA SER A 15 -11.86 19.62 19.43
C SER A 15 -11.40 19.99 18.01
N PHE A 16 -12.34 20.32 17.13
CA PHE A 16 -12.07 20.71 15.74
C PHE A 16 -12.19 22.22 15.46
N LEU A 17 -12.30 23.05 16.51
CA LEU A 17 -12.36 24.51 16.36
C LEU A 17 -11.58 25.23 17.47
N ALA A 18 -10.26 25.40 17.29
CA ALA A 18 -9.50 26.51 17.87
C ALA A 18 -8.15 26.71 17.16
N ARG A 19 -7.90 27.96 16.76
CA ARG A 19 -6.70 28.56 16.14
C ARG A 19 -5.40 28.15 16.89
N GLY A 20 -4.26 27.94 16.25
CA GLY A 20 -3.50 28.91 15.44
C GLY A 20 -2.62 29.76 16.36
N ILE A 21 -1.30 29.49 16.41
CA ILE A 21 -0.21 30.40 16.79
C ILE A 21 1.07 29.88 16.12
N GLU A 22 1.72 30.77 15.38
CA GLU A 22 3.03 30.64 14.78
C GLU A 22 4.13 30.52 15.85
N THR A 23 5.17 29.74 15.58
CA THR A 23 6.53 30.12 15.97
C THR A 23 7.52 29.75 14.89
N ASN A 24 8.27 30.79 14.52
CA ASN A 24 9.32 30.90 13.53
C ASN A 24 10.65 30.49 14.17
N THR A 25 11.48 29.69 13.49
CA THR A 25 12.92 29.59 13.80
C THR A 25 13.74 29.09 12.60
N GLU A 26 14.38 30.06 11.95
CA GLU A 26 15.75 30.12 11.42
C GLU A 26 16.47 28.86 10.85
N ASN A 27 16.68 28.95 9.54
CA ASN A 27 17.93 28.72 8.79
C ASN A 27 19.14 28.17 9.58
N ARG A 28 19.60 26.97 9.19
CA ARG A 28 21.02 26.63 9.18
C ARG A 28 21.41 25.83 7.92
N SER A 29 22.09 26.54 7.04
CA SER A 29 22.95 26.01 5.98
C SER A 29 24.11 25.21 6.57
N LEU A 30 24.27 23.94 6.18
CA LEU A 30 25.50 23.19 6.40
C LEU A 30 25.98 22.56 5.08
N GLN A 31 27.19 22.99 4.72
CA GLN A 31 27.95 22.61 3.54
C GLN A 31 28.34 21.13 3.60
N TRP A 32 28.06 20.39 2.52
CA TRP A 32 28.65 19.07 2.29
C TRP A 32 30.08 19.24 1.78
N ARG A 33 31.07 18.76 2.54
CA ARG A 33 32.44 18.54 2.07
C ARG A 33 32.62 17.09 1.64
N ASN A 34 32.98 16.92 0.37
CA ASN A 34 33.43 15.68 -0.22
C ASN A 34 34.67 15.12 0.50
N GLY A 35 34.61 13.85 0.89
CA GLY A 35 35.72 13.07 1.40
C GLY A 35 35.87 11.75 0.64
N ILE A 36 36.44 11.81 -0.56
CA ILE A 36 36.81 10.64 -1.36
C ILE A 36 37.98 9.93 -0.67
N LYS A 37 37.74 8.76 -0.06
CA LYS A 37 38.82 7.83 0.34
C LYS A 37 39.00 6.77 -0.75
N LYS A 38 40.05 6.97 -1.55
CA LYS A 38 40.61 5.95 -2.47
C LYS A 38 41.03 4.71 -1.67
N ARG A 39 40.49 3.54 -2.03
CA ARG A 39 41.12 2.25 -1.73
C ARG A 39 41.58 1.64 -3.06
N LYS A 40 42.91 1.53 -3.19
CA LYS A 40 43.58 0.67 -4.17
C LYS A 40 43.45 -0.77 -3.66
N HIS A 41 42.90 -1.66 -4.47
CA HIS A 41 43.28 -3.06 -4.45
C HIS A 41 43.52 -3.47 -5.90
N ASN A 42 44.78 -3.77 -6.20
CA ASN A 42 45.16 -4.52 -7.38
C ASN A 42 44.68 -5.95 -7.16
N GLU A 43 43.94 -6.48 -8.11
CA GLU A 43 43.91 -7.89 -8.47
C GLU A 43 43.19 -7.94 -9.82
N ASP A 44 43.92 -8.32 -10.87
CA ASP A 44 43.36 -8.70 -12.16
C ASP A 44 42.62 -10.04 -11.98
N PRO A 45 41.35 -10.16 -12.36
CA PRO A 45 40.82 -11.41 -12.82
C PRO A 45 40.53 -11.30 -14.33
N THR A 46 41.14 -12.21 -15.06
CA THR A 46 40.73 -12.66 -16.39
C THR A 46 39.20 -12.59 -16.55
N PRO A 47 38.64 -12.00 -17.62
CA PRO A 47 37.20 -11.89 -17.76
C PRO A 47 36.62 -13.30 -17.92
N ALA A 48 36.04 -13.82 -16.83
CA ALA A 48 35.12 -14.92 -16.90
C ALA A 48 34.02 -14.49 -17.88
N GLN A 49 33.86 -15.24 -18.97
CA GLN A 49 32.69 -15.12 -19.83
C GLN A 49 31.47 -15.43 -18.94
N GLN A 50 30.85 -14.41 -18.36
CA GLN A 50 29.57 -14.55 -17.69
C GLN A 50 28.58 -15.01 -18.75
N GLU A 51 28.16 -16.28 -18.66
CA GLU A 51 27.12 -16.82 -19.52
C GLU A 51 25.86 -15.97 -19.36
N LEU A 52 25.40 -15.37 -20.46
CA LEU A 52 24.17 -14.57 -20.45
C LEU A 52 22.99 -15.48 -20.08
N PRO A 53 22.04 -14.98 -19.26
CA PRO A 53 20.86 -15.75 -18.90
C PRO A 53 20.03 -16.08 -20.14
N SER A 54 19.38 -17.24 -20.12
CA SER A 54 18.51 -17.67 -21.22
C SER A 54 17.34 -16.68 -21.43
N PRO A 55 16.91 -16.42 -22.67
CA PRO A 55 15.81 -15.51 -22.95
C PRO A 55 14.48 -15.96 -22.33
N ILE A 56 13.73 -15.01 -21.75
CA ILE A 56 12.38 -15.25 -21.22
C ILE A 56 11.35 -14.97 -22.32
N ILE A 57 10.50 -15.96 -22.64
CA ILE A 57 9.62 -15.91 -23.81
C ILE A 57 8.15 -15.66 -23.40
N PHE A 58 7.52 -14.63 -23.96
CA PHE A 58 6.09 -14.30 -23.79
C PHE A 58 5.32 -14.44 -25.11
N LEU A 59 5.10 -15.68 -25.54
CA LEU A 59 4.38 -15.99 -26.77
C LEU A 59 3.21 -16.94 -26.50
N ALA A 60 2.10 -16.70 -27.20
CA ALA A 60 1.05 -17.69 -27.33
C ALA A 60 1.51 -18.81 -28.30
N ARG A 61 0.85 -19.97 -28.24
CA ARG A 61 1.17 -21.10 -29.13
C ARG A 61 1.14 -20.63 -30.59
N SER A 62 2.13 -21.04 -31.38
CA SER A 62 2.28 -20.75 -32.83
C SER A 62 2.51 -19.29 -33.25
N VAL A 63 2.69 -18.37 -32.31
CA VAL A 63 3.08 -16.98 -32.61
C VAL A 63 4.61 -16.86 -32.56
N LYS A 64 5.22 -16.29 -33.59
CA LYS A 64 6.66 -15.98 -33.60
C LYS A 64 6.90 -14.65 -32.87
N ALA A 65 7.97 -14.55 -32.10
CA ALA A 65 8.39 -13.26 -31.55
C ALA A 65 8.80 -12.32 -32.67
N ASP A 66 8.33 -11.08 -32.61
CA ASP A 66 8.72 -9.97 -33.49
C ASP A 66 9.40 -8.83 -32.70
N THR A 67 9.39 -8.92 -31.37
CA THR A 67 10.02 -7.93 -30.47
C THR A 67 11.00 -8.61 -29.53
N ARG A 68 12.18 -8.00 -29.37
CA ARG A 68 13.15 -8.31 -28.32
C ARG A 68 13.38 -7.09 -27.44
N PHE A 69 13.28 -7.29 -26.12
CA PHE A 69 13.78 -6.34 -25.13
C PHE A 69 15.00 -6.94 -24.42
N THR A 70 16.08 -6.20 -24.32
CA THR A 70 17.27 -6.53 -23.53
C THR A 70 17.32 -5.56 -22.35
N VAL A 71 16.84 -6.01 -21.19
CA VAL A 71 16.79 -5.20 -19.96
C VAL A 71 17.98 -5.60 -19.11
N PHE A 72 18.98 -4.72 -19.05
CA PHE A 72 20.30 -5.02 -18.51
C PHE A 72 20.82 -6.31 -19.17
N LYS A 73 21.09 -7.36 -18.40
CA LYS A 73 21.57 -8.66 -18.92
C LYS A 73 20.47 -9.64 -19.34
N GLN A 74 19.19 -9.34 -19.10
CA GLN A 74 18.09 -10.28 -19.37
C GLN A 74 17.40 -9.97 -20.70
N GLU A 75 17.36 -10.96 -21.59
CA GLU A 75 16.59 -10.89 -22.83
C GLU A 75 15.15 -11.37 -22.64
N PHE A 76 14.22 -10.67 -23.30
CA PHE A 76 12.80 -10.97 -23.34
C PHE A 76 12.34 -11.05 -24.80
N HIS A 77 11.72 -12.17 -25.19
CA HIS A 77 11.15 -12.37 -26.52
C HIS A 77 9.64 -12.27 -26.46
N LEU A 78 9.08 -11.30 -27.19
CA LEU A 78 7.70 -10.86 -27.06
C LEU A 78 7.03 -10.77 -28.44
N HIS A 79 5.71 -10.65 -28.43
CA HIS A 79 4.96 -10.23 -29.62
C HIS A 79 4.41 -8.81 -29.45
N SER A 80 4.66 -7.95 -30.43
CA SER A 80 4.35 -6.51 -30.40
C SER A 80 2.86 -6.21 -30.23
N SER A 81 1.97 -7.11 -30.65
CA SER A 81 0.52 -6.91 -30.51
C SER A 81 0.08 -6.73 -29.06
N GLY A 82 0.65 -7.49 -28.11
CA GLY A 82 0.31 -7.37 -26.69
C GLY A 82 0.72 -6.02 -26.14
N LEU A 83 1.95 -5.60 -26.45
CA LEU A 83 2.49 -4.29 -26.07
C LEU A 83 1.60 -3.16 -26.61
N LYS A 84 1.27 -3.16 -27.90
CA LYS A 84 0.43 -2.11 -28.52
C LYS A 84 -1.00 -2.10 -27.98
N HIS A 85 -1.53 -3.26 -27.61
CA HIS A 85 -2.89 -3.36 -27.08
C HIS A 85 -2.98 -2.74 -25.69
N HIS A 86 -2.02 -3.02 -24.81
CA HIS A 86 -2.08 -2.66 -23.39
C HIS A 86 -1.18 -1.50 -22.96
N SER A 87 -0.43 -0.89 -23.88
CA SER A 87 0.42 0.27 -23.62
C SER A 87 0.31 1.29 -24.75
N ASP A 88 -0.20 2.47 -24.41
CA ASP A 88 -0.27 3.59 -25.35
C ASP A 88 1.11 4.09 -25.76
N HIS A 89 2.08 3.99 -24.87
CA HIS A 89 3.48 4.27 -25.18
C HIS A 89 3.97 3.37 -26.32
N PHE A 90 3.87 2.05 -26.17
CA PHE A 90 4.33 1.13 -27.22
C PHE A 90 3.48 1.20 -28.48
N ARG A 91 2.19 1.50 -28.38
CA ARG A 91 1.32 1.75 -29.54
C ARG A 91 1.84 2.90 -30.41
N LYS A 92 2.21 4.02 -29.78
CA LYS A 92 2.75 5.21 -30.47
C LYS A 92 4.18 4.98 -30.96
N VAL A 93 5.01 4.37 -30.11
CA VAL A 93 6.46 4.32 -30.33
C VAL A 93 6.85 3.20 -31.27
N LEU A 94 6.24 2.02 -31.23
CA LEU A 94 6.68 0.88 -32.06
C LEU A 94 6.48 1.14 -33.56
N ASP A 95 5.35 1.73 -33.98
CA ASP A 95 5.02 1.98 -35.40
C ASP A 95 5.15 3.44 -35.84
N SER A 96 5.91 4.26 -35.10
CA SER A 96 6.11 5.67 -35.48
C SER A 96 6.75 5.79 -36.88
N ALA A 97 6.25 6.73 -37.68
CA ALA A 97 6.72 7.00 -39.03
C ALA A 97 8.20 7.40 -39.10
N ASP A 98 8.74 7.95 -38.00
CA ASP A 98 10.14 8.37 -37.90
C ASP A 98 11.10 7.19 -37.70
N LYS A 99 10.59 5.97 -37.50
CA LYS A 99 11.43 4.80 -37.29
C LYS A 99 11.94 4.22 -38.59
N LYS A 100 13.26 4.06 -38.64
CA LYS A 100 13.92 3.29 -39.69
C LYS A 100 13.43 1.84 -39.59
N PRO A 101 12.98 1.23 -40.71
CA PRO A 101 12.59 -0.17 -40.71
C PRO A 101 13.78 -1.04 -40.33
N ALA A 102 13.49 -2.15 -39.65
CA ALA A 102 14.51 -3.14 -39.34
C ALA A 102 15.16 -3.66 -40.65
N PRO A 103 16.48 -3.89 -40.67
CA PRO A 103 17.15 -4.50 -41.80
C PRO A 103 16.51 -5.84 -42.19
N ALA A 104 16.54 -6.21 -43.47
CA ALA A 104 15.91 -7.45 -43.96
C ALA A 104 16.46 -8.74 -43.31
N TYR A 105 17.65 -8.68 -42.73
CA TYR A 105 18.30 -9.80 -42.02
C TYR A 105 18.02 -9.81 -40.51
N ALA A 106 17.30 -8.82 -39.98
CA ALA A 106 17.01 -8.74 -38.55
C ALA A 106 16.05 -9.86 -38.11
N LEU A 107 16.41 -10.56 -37.02
CA LEU A 107 15.57 -11.61 -36.45
C LEU A 107 14.29 -11.07 -35.80
N PHE A 108 14.34 -9.82 -35.33
CA PHE A 108 13.23 -9.13 -34.69
C PHE A 108 12.91 -7.85 -35.45
N LYS A 109 11.61 -7.55 -35.58
CA LYS A 109 11.13 -6.29 -36.15
C LYS A 109 11.43 -5.12 -35.22
N TYR A 110 11.36 -5.37 -33.91
CA TYR A 110 11.59 -4.38 -32.86
C TYR A 110 12.66 -4.90 -31.91
N ASP A 111 13.74 -4.13 -31.73
CA ASP A 111 14.84 -4.50 -30.85
C ASP A 111 15.16 -3.31 -29.94
N TYR A 112 14.99 -3.49 -28.64
CA TYR A 112 15.18 -2.45 -27.63
C TYR A 112 16.14 -2.91 -26.55
N ARG A 113 16.90 -1.97 -26.00
CA ARG A 113 17.79 -2.20 -24.86
C ARG A 113 17.58 -1.15 -23.79
N SER A 114 17.79 -1.53 -22.53
CA SER A 114 17.84 -0.56 -21.44
C SER A 114 19.02 0.39 -21.64
N VAL A 115 18.75 1.68 -21.55
CA VAL A 115 19.77 2.74 -21.53
C VAL A 115 19.60 3.50 -20.21
N ILE A 116 20.72 3.74 -19.53
CA ILE A 116 20.76 4.53 -18.29
C ILE A 116 21.11 5.97 -18.68
N ASP A 117 20.31 6.92 -18.22
CA ASP A 117 20.52 8.35 -18.41
C ASP A 117 21.50 8.92 -17.37
N GLU A 118 21.94 10.17 -17.56
CA GLU A 118 22.94 10.81 -16.70
C GLU A 118 22.51 10.93 -15.23
N ASP A 119 21.21 10.96 -14.98
CA ASP A 119 20.60 11.03 -13.64
C ASP A 119 20.48 9.65 -12.96
N GLY A 120 20.89 8.58 -13.64
CA GLY A 120 20.78 7.20 -13.17
C GLY A 120 19.40 6.58 -13.38
N SER A 121 18.45 7.30 -13.97
CA SER A 121 17.19 6.73 -14.45
C SER A 121 17.45 5.88 -15.71
N TRP A 122 16.48 5.04 -16.09
CA TRP A 122 16.66 4.17 -17.25
C TRP A 122 15.35 3.98 -18.03
N ALA A 123 15.49 3.75 -19.33
CA ALA A 123 14.37 3.49 -20.23
C ALA A 123 14.73 2.49 -21.34
N LEU A 124 13.72 1.89 -21.97
CA LEU A 124 13.89 1.07 -23.16
C LEU A 124 14.04 1.94 -24.41
N MET A 125 15.21 1.87 -25.05
CA MET A 125 15.53 2.60 -26.27
C MET A 125 15.83 1.65 -27.43
N PRO A 126 15.61 2.06 -28.70
CA PRO A 126 15.99 1.26 -29.85
C PRO A 126 17.45 0.82 -29.78
N ALA A 127 17.71 -0.42 -30.16
CA ALA A 127 19.03 -1.02 -30.03
C ALA A 127 20.10 -0.24 -30.83
N SER A 128 21.06 0.36 -30.12
CA SER A 128 22.28 0.98 -30.64
C SER A 128 23.51 0.42 -29.95
N ASP A 129 24.68 0.37 -30.58
CA ASP A 129 25.93 -0.19 -30.00
C ASP A 129 26.34 0.50 -28.70
N MET A 130 25.80 0.01 -27.58
CA MET A 130 26.11 0.44 -26.22
C MET A 130 26.39 -0.78 -25.36
N THR A 131 27.27 -0.60 -24.38
CA THR A 131 27.68 -1.63 -23.41
C THR A 131 26.52 -2.00 -22.50
N LEU A 132 26.35 -3.31 -22.25
CA LEU A 132 25.41 -3.80 -21.25
C LEU A 132 25.84 -3.28 -19.88
N VAL A 133 24.89 -2.72 -19.14
CA VAL A 133 25.12 -2.27 -17.75
C VAL A 133 24.64 -3.37 -16.80
N ASP A 134 25.49 -3.70 -15.83
CA ASP A 134 25.14 -4.62 -14.75
C ASP A 134 24.27 -3.92 -13.70
N GLY A 135 23.35 -4.68 -13.08
CA GLY A 135 23.02 -4.43 -11.68
C GLY A 135 21.71 -3.72 -11.31
N LEU A 136 20.56 -4.14 -11.83
CA LEU A 136 19.25 -3.86 -11.19
C LEU A 136 18.31 -5.07 -11.33
N GLU A 137 18.59 -6.18 -10.63
CA GLU A 137 17.75 -7.41 -10.65
C GLU A 137 16.28 -7.11 -10.32
N GLU A 138 16.04 -6.18 -9.40
CA GLU A 138 14.71 -5.72 -9.01
C GLU A 138 13.95 -5.06 -10.16
N GLU A 139 14.66 -4.34 -11.04
CA GLU A 139 14.08 -3.71 -12.23
C GLU A 139 13.83 -4.72 -13.34
N ILE A 140 14.72 -5.70 -13.52
CA ILE A 140 14.49 -6.85 -14.42
C ILE A 140 13.21 -7.57 -14.01
N GLU A 141 13.06 -7.82 -12.72
CA GLU A 141 11.88 -8.49 -12.16
C GLU A 141 10.61 -7.63 -12.29
N ALA A 142 10.69 -6.32 -12.03
CA ALA A 142 9.58 -5.40 -12.24
C ALA A 142 9.12 -5.35 -13.71
N VAL A 143 10.06 -5.32 -14.67
CA VAL A 143 9.73 -5.43 -16.11
C VAL A 143 9.12 -6.78 -16.42
N ARG A 144 9.68 -7.87 -15.90
CA ARG A 144 9.12 -9.21 -16.09
C ARG A 144 7.67 -9.27 -15.62
N LYS A 145 7.33 -8.67 -14.48
CA LYS A 145 5.95 -8.60 -13.96
C LYS A 145 5.04 -7.71 -14.81
N LEU A 146 5.54 -6.58 -15.30
CA LEU A 146 4.81 -5.74 -16.26
C LEU A 146 4.48 -6.52 -17.55
N LEU A 147 5.46 -7.25 -18.08
CA LEU A 147 5.27 -8.11 -19.25
C LEU A 147 4.33 -9.28 -18.97
N CYS A 148 4.33 -9.82 -17.74
CA CYS A 148 3.32 -10.79 -17.32
C CYS A 148 1.92 -10.19 -17.38
N ALA A 149 1.71 -8.98 -16.84
CA ALA A 149 0.42 -8.29 -16.92
C ALA A 149 -0.02 -8.09 -18.38
N ILE A 150 0.83 -7.49 -19.22
CA ILE A 150 0.55 -7.22 -20.64
C ILE A 150 0.21 -8.50 -21.41
N HIS A 151 0.89 -9.61 -21.14
CA HIS A 151 0.66 -10.88 -21.84
C HIS A 151 -0.26 -11.84 -21.08
N SER A 152 -1.01 -11.34 -20.09
CA SER A 152 -1.96 -12.14 -19.29
C SER A 152 -1.35 -13.42 -18.69
N LYS A 153 -0.09 -13.33 -18.25
CA LYS A 153 0.58 -14.40 -17.49
C LYS A 153 0.48 -14.13 -16.00
N ASN A 154 0.46 -15.21 -15.22
CA ASN A 154 0.47 -15.12 -13.77
C ASN A 154 1.80 -14.55 -13.26
N TYR A 155 1.71 -13.64 -12.31
CA TYR A 155 2.83 -13.13 -11.52
C TYR A 155 2.38 -12.93 -10.08
N ARG A 156 3.32 -12.63 -9.19
CA ARG A 156 3.04 -12.35 -7.78
C ARG A 156 3.72 -11.07 -7.36
N ILE A 157 3.08 -10.36 -6.44
CA ILE A 157 3.69 -9.28 -5.69
C ILE A 157 4.00 -9.81 -4.30
N GLU A 158 5.22 -9.62 -3.83
CA GLU A 158 5.70 -10.11 -2.55
C GLU A 158 5.97 -8.95 -1.58
N THR A 159 6.44 -7.81 -2.07
CA THR A 159 6.82 -6.64 -1.27
C THR A 159 6.20 -5.34 -1.77
N ALA A 160 6.14 -4.33 -0.91
CA ALA A 160 5.65 -3.00 -1.26
C ALA A 160 6.54 -2.32 -2.30
N ASP A 161 7.86 -2.53 -2.22
CA ASP A 161 8.84 -2.04 -3.19
C ASP A 161 8.59 -2.60 -4.61
N GLU A 162 8.29 -3.89 -4.73
CA GLU A 162 7.93 -4.49 -6.02
C GLU A 162 6.66 -3.85 -6.62
N LEU A 163 5.65 -3.57 -5.79
CA LEU A 163 4.44 -2.88 -6.23
C LEU A 163 4.74 -1.45 -6.67
N LYS A 164 5.57 -0.73 -5.91
CA LYS A 164 6.05 0.64 -6.24
C LYS A 164 6.74 0.66 -7.60
N ARG A 165 7.71 -0.24 -7.82
CA ARG A 165 8.45 -0.33 -9.09
C ARG A 165 7.56 -0.72 -10.26
N LEU A 166 6.70 -1.74 -10.08
CA LEU A 166 5.75 -2.14 -11.12
C LEU A 166 4.83 -0.98 -11.50
N THR A 167 4.31 -0.25 -10.51
CA THR A 167 3.43 0.91 -10.74
C THR A 167 4.19 2.04 -11.46
N ARG A 168 5.43 2.31 -11.08
CA ARG A 168 6.30 3.31 -11.75
C ARG A 168 6.54 2.96 -13.21
N LEU A 169 6.88 1.70 -13.51
CA LEU A 169 7.08 1.25 -14.90
C LEU A 169 5.77 1.28 -15.69
N ALA A 170 4.67 0.85 -15.07
CA ALA A 170 3.35 0.89 -15.70
C ALA A 170 2.91 2.32 -16.03
N ASP A 171 3.17 3.28 -15.15
CA ASP A 171 2.92 4.70 -15.40
C ASP A 171 3.77 5.22 -16.57
N TYR A 172 5.08 4.98 -16.53
CA TYR A 172 6.00 5.41 -17.58
C TYR A 172 5.65 4.84 -18.96
N TYR A 173 5.32 3.55 -19.04
CA TYR A 173 4.92 2.88 -20.27
C TYR A 173 3.41 2.96 -20.54
N CYS A 174 2.65 3.80 -19.84
CA CYS A 174 1.22 4.01 -20.04
C CYS A 174 0.42 2.68 -20.07
N ALA A 175 0.64 1.83 -19.08
CA ALA A 175 0.11 0.48 -18.92
C ALA A 175 -0.51 0.25 -17.52
N LEU A 176 -0.86 1.31 -16.80
CA LEU A 176 -1.53 1.21 -15.50
C LEU A 176 -2.85 0.41 -15.56
N PRO A 177 -3.72 0.57 -16.59
CA PRO A 177 -4.98 -0.17 -16.64
C PRO A 177 -4.81 -1.69 -16.68
N VAL A 178 -3.89 -2.20 -17.49
CA VAL A 178 -3.65 -3.66 -17.57
C VAL A 178 -3.06 -4.20 -16.28
N VAL A 179 -2.16 -3.45 -15.64
CA VAL A 179 -1.58 -3.84 -14.36
C VAL A 179 -2.65 -3.89 -13.29
N SER A 180 -3.52 -2.88 -13.22
CA SER A 180 -4.66 -2.86 -12.30
C SER A 180 -5.57 -4.07 -12.51
N ALA A 181 -5.95 -4.37 -13.76
CA ALA A 181 -6.82 -5.49 -14.09
C ALA A 181 -6.26 -6.85 -13.63
N THR A 182 -4.94 -7.05 -13.67
CA THR A 182 -4.30 -8.31 -13.27
C THR A 182 -3.86 -8.35 -11.81
N LEU A 183 -3.87 -7.20 -11.11
CA LEU A 183 -3.25 -7.06 -9.79
C LEU A 183 -3.98 -7.85 -8.69
N THR A 184 -5.31 -8.00 -8.75
CA THR A 184 -6.05 -8.82 -7.78
C THR A 184 -5.52 -10.26 -7.73
N GLY A 185 -5.27 -10.86 -8.90
CA GLY A 185 -4.68 -12.21 -8.98
C GLY A 185 -3.23 -12.24 -8.48
N ALA A 186 -2.46 -11.19 -8.77
CA ALA A 186 -1.07 -11.08 -8.33
C ALA A 186 -0.91 -10.82 -6.81
N LEU A 187 -1.95 -10.24 -6.18
CA LEU A 187 -2.02 -9.98 -4.75
C LEU A 187 -2.60 -11.16 -3.94
N PHE A 188 -3.07 -12.21 -4.60
CA PHE A 188 -3.62 -13.37 -3.90
C PHE A 188 -2.57 -14.01 -2.98
N LYS A 189 -2.84 -14.03 -1.66
CA LYS A 189 -1.91 -14.48 -0.60
C LYS A 189 -0.59 -13.67 -0.53
N CYS A 190 -0.62 -12.42 -0.98
CA CYS A 190 0.52 -11.50 -0.91
C CYS A 190 0.99 -11.27 0.53
N ARG A 191 2.31 -11.07 0.69
CA ARG A 191 2.94 -10.79 2.00
C ARG A 191 3.07 -9.30 2.33
N ILE A 192 2.71 -8.39 1.42
CA ILE A 192 2.72 -6.93 1.67
C ILE A 192 2.06 -6.60 3.01
N PHE A 193 0.90 -7.19 3.28
CA PHE A 193 0.12 -6.96 4.50
C PHE A 193 0.78 -7.55 5.77
N LYS A 194 1.72 -8.48 5.64
CA LYS A 194 2.51 -8.98 6.77
C LYS A 194 3.71 -8.08 7.07
N GLY A 195 4.28 -7.44 6.04
CA GLY A 195 5.47 -6.61 6.13
C GLY A 195 5.19 -5.17 6.57
N LEU A 196 4.05 -4.58 6.16
CA LEU A 196 3.67 -3.19 6.51
C LEU A 196 3.68 -2.88 8.01
N LEU A 197 3.59 -3.92 8.83
CA LEU A 197 3.34 -3.81 10.27
C LEU A 197 4.49 -4.38 11.11
N ALA A 198 5.58 -4.85 10.47
CA ALA A 198 6.75 -5.40 11.13
C ALA A 198 7.93 -4.42 11.22
N THR A 199 7.87 -3.27 10.54
CA THR A 199 8.97 -2.29 10.50
C THR A 199 8.99 -1.42 11.76
N TYR A 200 9.23 -2.05 12.91
CA TYR A 200 9.98 -1.37 13.96
C TYR A 200 11.45 -1.61 13.66
N ASN A 201 12.08 -0.70 12.91
CA ASN A 201 13.52 -0.76 12.71
C ASN A 201 14.20 -0.39 14.03
N ALA A 202 14.50 -1.40 14.86
CA ALA A 202 15.20 -1.24 16.13
C ALA A 202 16.59 -0.56 16.00
N LEU A 203 17.11 -0.45 14.77
CA LEU A 203 18.37 0.20 14.43
C LEU A 203 18.26 1.70 14.13
N THR A 204 17.13 2.20 13.62
CA THR A 204 16.95 3.61 13.25
C THR A 204 15.96 4.36 14.14
N GLY A 205 15.09 3.65 14.86
CA GLY A 205 14.04 4.28 15.67
C GLY A 205 12.96 4.99 14.83
N GLU A 206 12.99 4.82 13.51
CA GLU A 206 12.03 5.40 12.56
C GLU A 206 10.97 4.35 12.19
N HIS A 207 9.70 4.77 12.29
CA HIS A 207 8.56 4.03 11.77
C HIS A 207 8.46 4.32 10.27
N ASP A 208 8.95 3.42 9.42
CA ASP A 208 8.59 3.41 7.99
C ASP A 208 7.18 2.81 7.85
N ASP A 209 6.17 3.62 8.15
CA ASP A 209 4.79 3.30 7.82
C ASP A 209 4.53 3.68 6.36
N GLU A 210 4.41 2.68 5.49
CA GLU A 210 4.20 2.93 4.06
C GLU A 210 2.71 3.05 3.70
N CYS A 211 1.80 3.04 4.69
CA CYS A 211 0.36 2.93 4.46
C CYS A 211 -0.19 4.04 3.55
N VAL A 212 0.12 5.31 3.84
CA VAL A 212 -0.35 6.43 2.99
C VAL A 212 0.27 6.36 1.60
N SER A 213 1.56 6.02 1.49
CA SER A 213 2.22 5.88 0.19
C SER A 213 1.54 4.81 -0.70
N LEU A 214 1.13 3.70 -0.08
CA LEU A 214 0.45 2.59 -0.76
C LEU A 214 -1.02 2.89 -1.05
N LEU A 215 -1.69 3.69 -0.22
CA LEU A 215 -3.00 4.25 -0.53
C LEU A 215 -2.96 5.10 -1.80
N LEU A 216 -1.95 5.96 -1.94
CA LEU A 216 -1.77 6.79 -3.13
C LEU A 216 -1.43 5.95 -4.37
N LEU A 217 -0.62 4.90 -4.21
CA LEU A 217 -0.33 3.97 -5.30
C LEU A 217 -1.58 3.20 -5.75
N ALA A 218 -2.39 2.72 -4.80
CA ALA A 218 -3.64 2.06 -5.09
C ALA A 218 -4.62 3.00 -5.81
N ARG A 219 -4.64 4.28 -5.43
CA ARG A 219 -5.40 5.33 -6.12
C ARG A 219 -4.86 5.55 -7.54
N LYS A 220 -3.55 5.67 -7.70
CA LYS A 220 -2.91 5.83 -9.01
C LYS A 220 -3.22 4.66 -9.93
N LEU A 221 -3.22 3.43 -9.41
CA LEU A 221 -3.62 2.22 -10.13
C LEU A 221 -5.13 2.07 -10.32
N ARG A 222 -5.95 2.93 -9.71
CA ARG A 222 -7.41 2.78 -9.63
C ARG A 222 -7.86 1.38 -9.21
N HIS A 223 -7.09 0.74 -8.33
CA HIS A 223 -7.33 -0.65 -7.94
C HIS A 223 -8.22 -0.69 -6.69
N GLY A 224 -9.54 -0.85 -6.90
CA GLY A 224 -10.56 -0.68 -5.86
C GLY A 224 -10.33 -1.51 -4.60
N VAL A 225 -10.01 -2.81 -4.74
CA VAL A 225 -9.77 -3.69 -3.58
C VAL A 225 -8.58 -3.20 -2.77
N LEU A 226 -7.47 -2.87 -3.43
CA LEU A 226 -6.23 -2.44 -2.78
C LEU A 226 -6.39 -1.06 -2.12
N PHE A 227 -7.14 -0.17 -2.76
CA PHE A 227 -7.44 1.14 -2.20
C PHE A 227 -8.29 1.03 -0.95
N LYS A 228 -9.28 0.13 -0.94
CA LYS A 228 -10.10 -0.16 0.26
C LYS A 228 -9.23 -0.67 1.40
N GLU A 229 -8.32 -1.62 1.17
CA GLU A 229 -7.39 -2.11 2.20
C GLU A 229 -6.64 -0.96 2.87
N PHE A 230 -5.93 -0.16 2.07
CA PHE A 230 -5.08 0.89 2.62
C PHE A 230 -5.86 2.05 3.19
N LEU A 231 -7.07 2.34 2.71
CA LEU A 231 -7.91 3.35 3.34
C LEU A 231 -8.35 2.89 4.72
N ILE A 232 -8.77 1.62 4.87
CA ILE A 232 -9.17 1.06 6.16
C ILE A 232 -8.00 1.18 7.15
N HIS A 233 -6.79 0.82 6.74
CA HIS A 233 -5.58 0.99 7.56
C HIS A 233 -5.30 2.45 7.93
N THR A 234 -5.35 3.37 6.95
CA THR A 234 -5.13 4.80 7.18
C THR A 234 -6.14 5.38 8.16
N VAL A 235 -7.43 5.06 8.01
CA VAL A 235 -8.50 5.54 8.90
C VAL A 235 -8.36 4.93 10.29
N GLY A 236 -8.16 3.62 10.38
CA GLY A 236 -8.05 2.89 11.64
C GLY A 236 -6.85 3.29 12.50
N ARG A 237 -5.81 3.86 11.88
CA ARG A 237 -4.56 4.29 12.54
C ARG A 237 -4.34 5.80 12.50
N TRP A 238 -5.32 6.58 12.06
CA TRP A 238 -5.15 8.01 11.76
C TRP A 238 -4.41 8.79 12.85
N ASP A 239 -4.78 8.61 14.11
CA ASP A 239 -4.14 9.32 15.23
C ASP A 239 -2.66 8.94 15.42
N SER A 240 -2.29 7.71 15.03
CA SER A 240 -0.94 7.16 15.13
C SER A 240 -0.09 7.42 13.88
N LEU A 241 -0.66 7.98 12.81
CA LEU A 241 0.10 8.32 11.60
C LEU A 241 1.04 9.50 11.87
N PRO A 242 2.25 9.49 11.30
CA PRO A 242 3.14 10.66 11.29
C PRO A 242 2.45 11.90 10.69
N ASP A 243 2.80 13.08 11.18
CA ASP A 243 2.19 14.33 10.69
C ASP A 243 2.50 14.55 9.20
N LEU A 244 3.70 14.17 8.75
CA LEU A 244 4.07 14.23 7.33
C LEU A 244 3.10 13.43 6.44
N GLU A 245 2.69 12.23 6.87
CA GLU A 245 1.71 11.42 6.13
C GLU A 245 0.33 12.03 6.14
N LYS A 246 -0.09 12.63 7.27
CA LYS A 246 -1.36 13.36 7.34
C LYS A 246 -1.37 14.56 6.39
N GLU A 247 -0.26 15.30 6.28
CA GLU A 247 -0.13 16.41 5.34
C GLU A 247 -0.24 15.93 3.89
N VAL A 248 0.42 14.83 3.53
CA VAL A 248 0.28 14.23 2.19
C VAL A 248 -1.18 13.88 1.85
N VAL A 249 -1.95 13.37 2.82
CA VAL A 249 -3.39 13.12 2.62
C VAL A 249 -4.16 14.43 2.48
N LYS A 250 -3.84 15.46 3.27
CA LYS A 250 -4.49 16.77 3.24
C LYS A 250 -4.26 17.53 1.94
N ASP A 251 -3.11 17.35 1.30
CA ASP A 251 -2.78 17.95 0.00
C ASP A 251 -3.73 17.47 -1.11
N ASP A 252 -4.28 16.26 -0.98
CA ASP A 252 -5.31 15.72 -1.87
C ASP A 252 -6.71 15.94 -1.26
N GLN A 253 -7.35 17.05 -1.63
CA GLN A 253 -8.64 17.45 -1.06
C GLN A 253 -9.75 16.38 -1.21
N GLN A 254 -9.74 15.60 -2.29
CA GLN A 254 -10.73 14.53 -2.47
C GLN A 254 -10.45 13.35 -1.52
N LEU A 255 -9.19 12.93 -1.43
CA LEU A 255 -8.79 11.85 -0.51
C LEU A 255 -8.99 12.27 0.95
N TYR A 256 -8.62 13.50 1.30
CA TYR A 256 -8.80 14.02 2.65
C TYR A 256 -10.26 14.04 3.05
N LYS A 257 -11.17 14.52 2.19
CA LYS A 257 -12.61 14.51 2.46
C LYS A 257 -13.14 13.09 2.69
N LEU A 258 -12.67 12.12 1.90
CA LEU A 258 -13.04 10.72 2.06
C LEU A 258 -12.54 10.16 3.40
N VAL A 259 -11.26 10.37 3.73
CA VAL A 259 -10.68 9.94 5.01
C VAL A 259 -11.42 10.58 6.19
N GLN A 260 -11.70 11.88 6.14
CA GLN A 260 -12.48 12.57 7.17
C GLN A 260 -13.89 11.99 7.34
N THR A 261 -14.58 11.71 6.22
CA THR A 261 -15.90 11.10 6.25
C THR A 261 -15.86 9.75 6.95
N LYS A 262 -14.87 8.91 6.63
CA LYS A 262 -14.69 7.60 7.28
C LYS A 262 -14.28 7.71 8.74
N LEU A 263 -13.44 8.68 9.10
CA LEU A 263 -13.09 8.95 10.50
C LEU A 263 -14.30 9.38 11.32
N ILE A 264 -15.16 10.26 10.78
CA ILE A 264 -16.39 10.68 11.47
C ILE A 264 -17.31 9.48 11.72
N LEU A 265 -17.45 8.58 10.72
CA LEU A 265 -18.23 7.36 10.87
C LEU A 265 -17.64 6.44 11.95
N LEU A 266 -16.33 6.20 11.93
CA LEU A 266 -15.65 5.42 12.97
C LEU A 266 -15.87 6.02 14.35
N CYS A 267 -15.63 7.32 14.52
CA CYS A 267 -15.86 8.04 15.78
C CYS A 267 -17.31 7.92 16.26
N LYS A 268 -18.29 7.95 15.35
CA LYS A 268 -19.71 7.78 15.68
C LYS A 268 -19.99 6.37 16.23
N ILE A 269 -19.43 5.32 15.64
CA ILE A 269 -19.60 3.93 16.13
C ILE A 269 -18.92 3.78 17.49
N VAL A 270 -17.70 4.31 17.65
CA VAL A 270 -16.99 4.31 18.94
C VAL A 270 -17.81 5.03 20.01
N ALA A 271 -18.29 6.25 19.74
CA ALA A 271 -19.08 7.02 20.69
C ALA A 271 -20.38 6.33 21.10
N LYS A 272 -21.10 5.73 20.14
CA LYS A 272 -22.30 4.93 20.42
C LYS A 272 -21.99 3.75 21.33
N THR A 273 -20.94 3.00 21.02
CA THR A 273 -20.52 1.84 21.81
C THR A 273 -20.12 2.24 23.23
N GLN A 274 -19.41 3.37 23.38
CA GLN A 274 -19.08 3.91 24.70
C GLN A 274 -20.30 4.36 25.48
N GLY A 275 -21.27 4.99 24.81
CA GLY A 275 -22.53 5.40 25.43
C GLY A 275 -23.32 4.20 25.93
N ALA A 276 -23.49 3.17 25.08
CA ALA A 276 -24.17 1.93 25.45
C ALA A 276 -23.46 1.24 26.63
N LEU A 277 -22.12 1.11 26.57
CA LEU A 277 -21.33 0.53 27.66
C LEU A 277 -21.51 1.32 28.97
N LEU A 278 -21.52 2.65 28.91
CA LEU A 278 -21.71 3.49 30.09
C LEU A 278 -23.10 3.32 30.70
N MET A 279 -24.15 3.28 29.88
CA MET A 279 -25.52 3.06 30.34
C MET A 279 -25.63 1.71 31.05
N ALA A 280 -25.10 0.66 30.42
CA ALA A 280 -25.09 -0.69 30.95
C ALA A 280 -24.37 -0.77 32.32
N LEU A 281 -23.31 0.02 32.51
CA LEU A 281 -22.61 0.15 33.80
C LEU A 281 -23.41 0.93 34.84
N CYS A 282 -24.06 2.02 34.46
CA CYS A 282 -24.88 2.85 35.35
C CYS A 282 -26.09 2.09 35.90
N ASP A 283 -26.67 1.20 35.11
CA ASP A 283 -27.80 0.37 35.51
C ASP A 283 -27.39 -0.81 36.42
N GLY A 284 -26.10 -0.89 36.77
CA GLY A 284 -25.56 -1.92 37.66
C GLY A 284 -25.52 -3.32 37.05
N GLN A 285 -25.61 -3.40 35.72
CA GLN A 285 -25.71 -4.68 34.99
C GLN A 285 -24.34 -5.29 34.64
N GLY A 286 -23.22 -4.65 35.05
CA GLY A 286 -21.87 -5.12 34.76
C GLY A 286 -20.87 -4.96 35.93
N GLU A 287 -19.88 -5.85 35.98
CA GLU A 287 -18.76 -5.79 36.92
C GLU A 287 -17.73 -4.71 36.52
N LEU A 288 -17.88 -3.50 37.08
CA LEU A 288 -17.05 -2.31 36.80
C LEU A 288 -15.53 -2.54 36.84
N TYR A 289 -15.04 -3.44 37.70
CA TYR A 289 -13.59 -3.60 37.93
C TYR A 289 -12.85 -4.22 36.74
N LYS A 290 -13.50 -5.10 35.96
CA LYS A 290 -12.90 -5.71 34.76
C LYS A 290 -12.67 -4.69 33.64
N ILE A 291 -13.55 -3.69 33.52
CA ILE A 291 -13.45 -2.61 32.54
C ILE A 291 -12.32 -1.62 32.91
N PHE A 292 -12.06 -1.41 34.20
CA PHE A 292 -11.04 -0.49 34.68
C PHE A 292 -9.61 -0.98 34.43
N GLU A 293 -9.35 -2.29 34.49
CA GLU A 293 -8.01 -2.85 34.19
C GLU A 293 -7.63 -2.69 32.72
N CYS A 294 -8.61 -2.64 31.81
CA CYS A 294 -8.38 -2.43 30.38
C CYS A 294 -8.24 -0.96 29.95
N ASN A 295 -8.52 0.01 30.84
CA ASN A 295 -8.58 1.42 30.49
C ASN A 295 -7.21 2.09 30.68
N TYR A 296 -6.29 1.85 29.74
CA TYR A 296 -5.08 2.65 29.64
C TYR A 296 -5.44 4.08 29.21
N SER A 297 -4.90 5.08 29.91
CA SER A 297 -5.12 6.54 29.78
C SER A 297 -4.78 7.17 28.41
N SER A 298 -4.88 6.44 27.30
CA SER A 298 -4.57 6.96 25.98
C SER A 298 -5.75 7.68 25.34
N LEU A 299 -5.45 8.85 24.76
CA LEU A 299 -6.39 9.63 23.96
C LEU A 299 -6.52 9.13 22.51
N LEU A 300 -5.65 8.19 22.09
CA LEU A 300 -5.64 7.68 20.72
C LEU A 300 -6.80 6.71 20.50
N ILE A 301 -7.56 6.90 19.41
CA ILE A 301 -8.70 6.05 19.06
C ILE A 301 -8.25 4.59 18.99
N GLY A 302 -7.17 4.30 18.26
CA GLY A 302 -6.67 2.94 18.01
C GLY A 302 -6.31 2.14 19.27
N ARG A 303 -5.86 2.79 20.37
CA ARG A 303 -5.49 2.08 21.61
C ARG A 303 -6.68 1.60 22.44
N ARG A 304 -7.91 1.98 22.06
CA ARG A 304 -9.14 1.54 22.73
C ARG A 304 -9.62 0.18 22.21
N ILE A 305 -9.07 -0.32 21.11
CA ILE A 305 -9.58 -1.54 20.49
C ILE A 305 -9.30 -2.81 21.32
N SER A 306 -8.15 -2.84 22.01
CA SER A 306 -7.81 -3.93 22.94
C SER A 306 -8.82 -4.02 24.08
N MET A 307 -9.32 -2.88 24.58
CA MET A 307 -10.41 -2.83 25.57
C MET A 307 -11.68 -3.49 25.03
N TYR A 308 -12.15 -3.10 23.84
CA TYR A 308 -13.36 -3.70 23.26
C TYR A 308 -13.19 -5.19 22.99
N ARG A 309 -12.01 -5.63 22.54
CA ARG A 309 -11.72 -7.05 22.36
C ARG A 309 -11.73 -7.82 23.68
N ALA A 310 -11.12 -7.29 24.73
CA ALA A 310 -11.15 -7.92 26.05
C ALA A 310 -12.59 -8.10 26.54
N LEU A 311 -13.42 -7.05 26.43
CA LEU A 311 -14.84 -7.12 26.79
C LEU A 311 -15.62 -8.14 25.97
N TYR A 312 -15.33 -8.24 24.67
CA TYR A 312 -15.95 -9.21 23.78
C TYR A 312 -15.57 -10.66 24.15
N ASN A 313 -14.28 -10.92 24.40
CA ASN A 313 -13.75 -12.26 24.68
C ASN A 313 -14.13 -12.78 26.07
N GLU A 314 -14.17 -11.91 27.08
CA GLU A 314 -14.47 -12.32 28.46
C GLU A 314 -15.95 -12.67 28.69
N HIS A 315 -16.79 -12.56 27.65
CA HIS A 315 -18.25 -12.69 27.77
C HIS A 315 -18.79 -11.88 28.94
N VAL A 316 -18.24 -10.67 29.16
CA VAL A 316 -18.66 -9.76 30.25
C VAL A 316 -20.16 -9.51 30.18
N PHE A 317 -20.73 -9.65 28.98
CA PHE A 317 -22.15 -9.52 28.69
C PHE A 317 -23.04 -10.63 29.27
N GLY A 318 -22.48 -11.73 29.75
CA GLY A 318 -23.24 -12.83 30.37
C GLY A 318 -23.91 -12.46 31.70
N SER A 319 -23.46 -11.39 32.37
CA SER A 319 -24.03 -10.92 33.63
C SER A 319 -25.20 -9.95 33.48
N PHE A 320 -25.49 -9.48 32.26
CA PHE A 320 -26.55 -8.50 32.02
C PHE A 320 -27.92 -9.19 32.12
N SER A 321 -28.79 -8.64 32.95
CA SER A 321 -30.15 -9.17 33.16
C SER A 321 -31.14 -8.78 32.06
N ASP A 322 -30.84 -7.69 31.34
CA ASP A 322 -31.64 -7.23 30.20
C ASP A 322 -31.03 -7.76 28.89
N GLU A 323 -31.76 -8.64 28.20
CA GLU A 323 -31.27 -9.26 26.96
C GLU A 323 -31.22 -8.25 25.80
N GLU A 324 -32.07 -7.22 25.79
CA GLU A 324 -32.08 -6.21 24.73
C GLU A 324 -30.81 -5.34 24.78
N THR A 325 -30.49 -4.77 25.95
CA THR A 325 -29.23 -4.00 26.15
C THR A 325 -28.00 -4.84 25.85
N LYS A 326 -28.04 -6.13 26.21
CA LYS A 326 -26.95 -7.08 25.98
C LYS A 326 -26.73 -7.35 24.49
N GLU A 327 -27.80 -7.58 23.74
CA GLU A 327 -27.75 -7.80 22.30
C GLU A 327 -27.25 -6.54 21.57
N GLU A 328 -27.80 -5.36 21.91
CA GLU A 328 -27.37 -4.09 21.31
C GLU A 328 -25.87 -3.81 21.54
N LEU A 329 -25.39 -3.99 22.78
CA LEU A 329 -23.98 -3.75 23.10
C LEU A 329 -23.06 -4.79 22.45
N SER A 330 -23.50 -6.05 22.38
CA SER A 330 -22.77 -7.11 21.68
C SER A 330 -22.63 -6.80 20.19
N ASP A 331 -23.71 -6.35 19.55
CA ASP A 331 -23.72 -5.96 18.14
C ASP A 331 -22.84 -4.74 17.87
N LEU A 332 -22.87 -3.73 18.73
CA LEU A 332 -22.01 -2.54 18.60
C LEU A 332 -20.52 -2.89 18.71
N ILE A 333 -20.14 -3.74 19.68
CA ILE A 333 -18.75 -4.18 19.85
C ILE A 333 -18.33 -5.09 18.70
N SER A 334 -19.18 -6.02 18.29
CA SER A 334 -18.95 -6.87 17.12
C SER A 334 -18.72 -6.02 15.86
N SER A 335 -19.55 -4.99 15.66
CA SER A 335 -19.39 -4.02 14.57
C SER A 335 -18.07 -3.27 14.63
N LEU A 336 -17.55 -2.92 15.82
CA LEU A 336 -16.24 -2.27 15.96
C LEU A 336 -15.07 -3.21 15.67
N LEU A 337 -15.19 -4.49 16.04
CA LEU A 337 -14.12 -5.48 15.91
C LEU A 337 -14.12 -6.19 14.54
N LYS A 338 -15.16 -5.95 13.73
CA LYS A 338 -15.29 -6.48 12.37
C LYS A 338 -14.06 -6.16 11.53
N ASN A 339 -13.50 -7.17 10.87
CA ASN A 339 -12.45 -7.01 9.89
C ASN A 339 -13.05 -6.95 8.47
N ASN A 340 -12.92 -5.80 7.79
CA ASN A 340 -13.38 -5.61 6.41
C ASN A 340 -12.26 -5.70 5.36
N LEU A 341 -11.06 -6.16 5.73
CA LEU A 341 -9.96 -6.42 4.80
C LEU A 341 -10.27 -7.67 3.96
N ALA A 342 -10.05 -7.59 2.65
CA ALA A 342 -10.32 -8.65 1.67
C ALA A 342 -9.04 -9.38 1.21
N LEU A 343 -7.90 -8.68 1.15
CA LEU A 343 -6.62 -9.24 0.70
C LEU A 343 -5.84 -9.89 1.83
N ASP A 344 -6.03 -9.46 3.07
CA ASP A 344 -5.42 -10.11 4.22
C ASP A 344 -6.10 -11.45 4.53
N CYS A 345 -5.59 -12.51 3.90
CA CYS A 345 -6.05 -13.88 4.09
C CYS A 345 -5.72 -14.46 5.48
N THR A 346 -5.15 -13.69 6.42
CA THR A 346 -4.86 -14.20 7.76
C THR A 346 -6.11 -14.39 8.61
N GLY A 347 -7.24 -13.76 8.23
CA GLY A 347 -8.49 -13.83 9.00
C GLY A 347 -8.35 -13.24 10.40
N LYS A 348 -7.37 -12.37 10.61
CA LYS A 348 -7.07 -11.78 11.91
C LYS A 348 -8.02 -10.63 12.19
N ASP A 349 -8.73 -10.69 13.29
CA ASP A 349 -9.66 -9.65 13.68
C ASP A 349 -8.95 -8.44 14.31
N SER A 350 -9.68 -7.31 14.33
CA SER A 350 -9.25 -6.01 14.85
C SER A 350 -8.90 -6.04 16.34
N GLY A 351 -7.69 -5.65 16.73
CA GLY A 351 -7.28 -5.60 18.14
C GLY A 351 -6.80 -6.92 18.73
N GLY A 352 -6.62 -7.99 17.93
CA GLY A 352 -6.06 -9.25 18.41
C GLY A 352 -4.57 -9.14 18.77
N GLU A 353 -3.98 -10.19 19.34
CA GLU A 353 -2.52 -10.33 19.55
C GLU A 353 -1.79 -10.47 18.20
N ASN A 354 -1.82 -9.40 17.43
CA ASN A 354 -1.32 -9.35 16.08
C ASN A 354 -1.02 -7.91 15.68
N VAL A 355 -0.64 -7.76 14.43
CA VAL A 355 -0.27 -6.48 13.80
C VAL A 355 -1.38 -5.41 13.85
N PHE A 356 -2.63 -5.78 14.11
CA PHE A 356 -3.78 -4.89 14.22
C PHE A 356 -4.22 -4.64 15.66
N GLU A 357 -3.36 -4.91 16.64
CA GLU A 357 -3.63 -4.70 18.07
C GLU A 357 -4.18 -3.30 18.38
N ASN A 358 -3.76 -2.29 17.63
CA ASN A 358 -4.15 -0.89 17.82
C ASN A 358 -4.87 -0.29 16.61
N THR A 359 -5.53 -1.10 15.77
CA THR A 359 -6.13 -0.65 14.50
C THR A 359 -7.56 -1.14 14.34
N PHE A 360 -8.48 -0.20 14.11
CA PHE A 360 -9.85 -0.51 13.69
C PHE A 360 -9.90 -0.87 12.20
N LEU A 361 -10.52 -2.00 11.87
CA LEU A 361 -10.66 -2.53 10.52
C LEU A 361 -12.12 -2.54 10.04
N CYS A 362 -13.02 -1.92 10.82
CA CYS A 362 -14.47 -1.94 10.60
C CYS A 362 -14.99 -0.86 9.65
N SER A 363 -14.11 -0.02 9.09
CA SER A 363 -14.49 0.94 8.07
C SER A 363 -15.02 0.21 6.84
N GLU A 364 -16.19 0.60 6.35
CA GLU A 364 -16.80 0.08 5.13
C GLU A 364 -16.68 1.10 4.01
N MET A 365 -16.57 0.61 2.77
CA MET A 365 -16.56 1.44 1.57
C MET A 365 -17.45 0.86 0.49
N GLU A 366 -18.39 1.66 0.02
CA GLU A 366 -19.28 1.34 -1.09
C GLU A 366 -18.56 1.56 -2.44
N GLY A 367 -19.14 1.08 -3.54
CA GLY A 367 -18.50 1.16 -4.86
C GLY A 367 -18.42 2.58 -5.43
N ASP A 368 -19.41 3.41 -5.09
CA ASP A 368 -19.59 4.80 -5.52
C ASP A 368 -18.73 5.81 -4.74
N GLU A 369 -18.11 5.38 -3.65
CA GLU A 369 -17.21 6.21 -2.84
C GLU A 369 -15.75 6.23 -3.35
N LEU A 370 -15.44 5.45 -4.40
CA LEU A 370 -14.12 5.46 -5.01
C LEU A 370 -13.83 6.83 -5.65
N PRO A 371 -12.61 7.37 -5.51
CA PRO A 371 -12.28 8.71 -6.01
C PRO A 371 -12.02 8.76 -7.53
N TRP A 372 -12.50 7.75 -8.27
CA TRP A 372 -12.43 7.66 -9.72
C TRP A 372 -13.68 7.01 -10.28
N ASP A 373 -13.95 7.29 -11.55
CA ASP A 373 -15.01 6.64 -12.30
C ASP A 373 -14.63 5.20 -12.66
N LEU A 374 -15.53 4.26 -12.36
CA LEU A 374 -15.38 2.84 -12.68
C LEU A 374 -15.55 2.53 -14.16
N GLU A 375 -16.24 3.40 -14.91
CA GLU A 375 -16.48 3.22 -16.34
C GLU A 375 -15.35 3.80 -17.21
N GLY A 376 -14.43 4.57 -16.62
CA GLY A 376 -13.29 5.14 -17.32
C GLY A 376 -12.31 4.07 -17.79
N MET A 377 -12.27 3.80 -19.10
CA MET A 377 -11.36 2.80 -19.69
C MET A 377 -9.98 3.36 -20.06
N ASP A 378 -9.88 4.65 -20.36
CA ASP A 378 -8.64 5.32 -20.78
C ASP A 378 -8.19 6.31 -19.70
N TRP A 379 -7.26 5.89 -18.83
CA TRP A 379 -6.73 6.71 -17.75
C TRP A 379 -5.25 6.51 -17.47
#